data_AF-A0A972N8L8-F1
#
_entry.id   AF-A0A972N8L8-F1
#
_cell.length_a   1.000
_cell.length_b   1.000
_cell.length_c   1.000
_cell.angle_alpha   90.00
_cell.angle_beta   90.00
_cell.angle_gamma   90.00
#
_symmetry.space_group_name_H-M   'P 1'
#
loop_
_entity.id
_entity.type
_entity.pdbx_description
1 polymer ?
#
loop_
_entity_poly.entity_id
_entity_poly.type
_entity_poly.pdbx_seq_one_letter_code
_entity_poly.pdbx_strand_id
1 'polypeptide(L)' 'TLCMDNDLPIIVANLWEPGALVRIVRGEPVGTLIYH' A
#
# COMPACT_ATOMS: atom_id res chain seq x y z
N THR A 1 -2.27 17.16 -2.73
CA THR A 1 -3.10 17.69 -1.64
C THR A 1 -4.45 16.97 -1.56
N LEU A 2 -4.56 15.67 -1.89
CA LEU A 2 -5.83 14.95 -1.77
C LEU A 2 -5.74 13.84 -0.73
N CYS A 3 -4.79 12.91 -0.87
CA CYS A 3 -4.63 11.83 0.11
C CYS A 3 -3.91 12.27 1.39
N MET A 4 -2.90 13.12 1.24
CA MET A 4 -2.12 13.69 2.35
C MET A 4 -3.04 14.48 3.31
N ASP A 5 -3.86 15.37 2.76
CA ASP A 5 -4.76 16.25 3.53
C ASP A 5 -5.89 15.49 4.25
N ASN A 6 -6.11 14.20 3.93
CA ASN A 6 -7.16 13.35 4.51
C ASN A 6 -6.59 12.15 5.27
N ASP A 7 -5.29 12.15 5.56
CA ASP A 7 -4.60 11.07 6.28
C ASP A 7 -4.86 9.67 5.68
N LEU A 8 -4.98 9.59 4.35
CA LEU A 8 -5.25 8.33 3.66
C LEU A 8 -3.94 7.58 3.42
N PRO A 9 -3.76 6.37 3.98
CA PRO A 9 -2.58 5.57 3.73
C PRO A 9 -2.55 5.09 2.27
N ILE A 10 -1.38 5.16 1.64
CA ILE A 10 -1.15 4.72 0.27
C ILE A 10 -0.11 3.60 0.27
N ILE A 11 -0.39 2.52 -0.45
CA ILE A 11 0.60 1.46 -0.70
C ILE A 11 1.01 1.44 -2.16
N VAL A 12 2.32 1.51 -2.39
CA VAL A 12 2.92 1.40 -3.73
C VAL A 12 3.58 0.04 -3.83
N ALA A 13 3.04 -0.83 -4.68
CA ALA A 13 3.51 -2.20 -4.84
C ALA A 13 3.36 -2.71 -6.28
N ASN A 14 4.10 -3.77 -6.61
CA ASN A 14 4.00 -4.45 -7.90
C ASN A 14 2.92 -5.53 -7.86
N LEU A 15 1.78 -5.30 -8.51
CA LEU A 15 0.68 -6.28 -8.55
C LEU A 15 0.92 -7.45 -9.50
N TRP A 16 1.99 -7.43 -10.30
CA TRP A 16 2.38 -8.56 -11.15
C TRP A 16 3.16 -9.63 -10.38
N GLU A 17 3.59 -9.35 -9.15
CA GLU A 17 4.13 -10.38 -8.27
C GLU A 17 2.97 -11.29 -7.81
N PRO A 18 3.07 -12.62 -8.00
CA PRO A 18 2.02 -13.55 -7.62
C PRO A 18 1.61 -13.40 -6.15
N GLY A 19 0.32 -13.16 -5.90
CA GLY A 19 -0.23 -13.05 -4.56
C GLY A 19 0.00 -11.69 -3.87
N ALA A 20 0.60 -10.70 -4.54
CA ALA A 20 0.90 -9.39 -3.94
C ALA A 20 -0.31 -8.74 -3.27
N LEU A 21 -1.47 -8.72 -3.93
CA LEU A 21 -2.68 -8.09 -3.39
C LEU A 21 -3.12 -8.73 -2.06
N VAL A 22 -3.13 -10.06 -1.98
CA VAL A 22 -3.56 -10.77 -0.76
C VAL A 22 -2.60 -10.50 0.40
N ARG A 23 -1.29 -10.51 0.12
CA ARG A 23 -0.24 -10.23 1.10
C ARG A 23 -0.33 -8.79 1.63
N ILE A 24 -0.57 -7.83 0.74
CA ILE A 24 -0.83 -6.42 1.07
C ILE A 24 -2.03 -6.29 2.01
N VAL A 25 -3.17 -6.90 1.68
CA VAL A 25 -4.39 -6.83 2.51
C VAL A 25 -4.20 -7.50 3.87
N ARG A 26 -3.32 -8.49 3.98
CA ARG A 26 -2.93 -9.14 5.24
C ARG A 26 -1.94 -8.33 6.09
N GLY A 27 -1.45 -7.19 5.59
CA GLY A 27 -0.49 -6.35 6.31
C GLY A 27 0.94 -6.86 6.27
N GLU A 28 1.29 -7.72 5.31
CA GLU A 28 2.68 -8.14 5.12
C GLU A 28 3.55 -6.96 4.63
N PRO A 29 4.85 -6.93 4.94
CA PRO A 29 5.76 -5.86 4.52
C PRO A 29 6.12 -5.98 3.03
N VAL A 30 5.17 -5.63 2.15
CA VAL A 30 5.31 -5.68 0.69
C VAL A 30 5.15 -4.29 0.09
N GLY A 31 6.06 -3.88 -0.79
CA GLY A 31 6.04 -2.54 -1.39
C GLY A 31 6.41 -1.44 -0.37
N THR A 32 5.86 -0.24 -0.59
CA THR A 32 6.11 0.94 0.23
C THR A 32 4.81 1.51 0.75
N LEU A 33 4.67 1.55 2.08
CA LEU A 33 3.57 2.22 2.76
C LEU A 33 3.92 3.70 2.98
N ILE A 34 3.07 4.59 2.50
CA ILE A 34 3.15 6.04 2.66
C ILE A 34 1.98 6.46 3.56
N TYR A 35 2.28 7.12 4.66
CA TYR A 35 1.33 7.61 5.66
C TYR A 35 1.92 8.82 6.39
N HIS A 36 1.07 9.61 7.04
CA HIS A 36 1.43 10.76 7.87
C HIS A 36 1.16 10.48 9.36
#